data_AF-A0A485AHA4-F1
#
_entry.id   AF-A0A485AHA4-F1
#
_cell.length_a   1.000
_cell.length_b   1.000
_cell.length_c   1.000
_cell.angle_alpha   90.00
_cell.angle_beta   90.00
_cell.angle_gamma   90.00
#
_symmetry.space_group_name_H-M   'P 1'
#
loop_
_entity.id
_entity.type
_entity.pdbx_description
1 polymer ?
#
loop_
_entity_poly.entity_id
_entity_poly.type
_entity_poly.pdbx_seq_one_letter_code
_entity_poly.pdbx_strand_id
1 'polypeptide(L)' 'MRILFFATWRSDTGGKPQEELQAMEGVMPGWCDFMRACRTGRYILLPREEVISNSFAALTLMVAQVQSHIAGRPLPAELK' A
#
# COMPACT_ATOMS: atom_id res chain seq x y z
N MET A 1 9.58 -16.09 -1.95
CA MET A 1 9.69 -14.63 -2.12
C MET A 1 8.36 -13.97 -1.74
N ARG A 2 8.27 -13.20 -0.64
CA ARG A 2 7.06 -12.41 -0.31
C ARG A 2 7.21 -11.03 -0.98
N ILE A 3 6.41 -10.75 -2.00
CA ILE A 3 6.41 -9.43 -2.67
C ILE A 3 5.35 -8.57 -1.98
N LEU A 4 5.80 -7.48 -1.37
CA LEU A 4 4.97 -6.39 -0.82
C LEU A 4 5.11 -5.19 -1.75
N PHE A 5 3.98 -4.54 -2.04
CA PHE A 5 3.96 -3.31 -2.82
C PHE A 5 3.34 -2.21 -1.98
N PHE A 6 4.12 -1.16 -1.72
CA PHE A 6 3.66 0.02 -1.00
C PHE A 6 3.33 1.10 -2.02
N ALA A 7 2.06 1.48 -2.03
CA ALA A 7 1.53 2.58 -2.83
C ALA A 7 1.07 3.71 -1.91
N THR A 8 0.77 4.86 -2.51
CA THR A 8 0.36 6.04 -1.75
C THR A 8 -0.94 6.63 -2.26
N TRP A 9 -1.76 7.13 -1.34
CA TRP A 9 -2.96 7.90 -1.66
C TRP A 9 -2.81 9.31 -1.07
N ARG A 10 -3.50 10.28 -1.66
CA ARG A 10 -3.42 11.70 -1.26
C ARG A 10 -4.29 11.99 -0.05
N SER A 11 -3.68 12.10 1.13
CA SER A 11 -4.41 12.47 2.35
C SER A 11 -4.59 13.98 2.51
N ASP A 12 -3.75 14.77 1.85
CA ASP A 12 -3.81 16.24 1.85
C ASP A 12 -5.13 16.81 1.32
N THR A 13 -5.74 16.11 0.37
CA THR A 13 -6.99 16.50 -0.30
C THR A 13 -8.22 15.88 0.34
N GLY A 14 -8.07 15.19 1.48
CA GLY A 14 -9.15 14.44 2.11
C GLY A 14 -9.57 13.20 1.33
N GLY A 15 -8.69 12.68 0.47
CA GLY A 15 -8.96 11.48 -0.31
C GLY A 15 -9.16 10.24 0.56
N LYS A 16 -9.35 9.09 -0.08
CA LYS A 16 -9.39 7.80 0.62
C LYS A 16 -8.52 6.77 -0.07
N PRO A 17 -7.99 5.77 0.65
CA PRO A 17 -7.27 4.65 0.03
C PRO A 17 -8.08 3.99 -1.10
N GLN A 18 -9.40 3.87 -0.95
CA GLN A 18 -10.28 3.27 -1.94
C GLN A 18 -10.34 4.08 -3.25
N GLU A 19 -10.18 5.39 -3.19
CA GLU A 19 -10.19 6.26 -4.37
C GLU A 19 -8.93 6.03 -5.21
N GLU A 20 -7.78 5.77 -4.58
CA GLU A 20 -6.55 5.39 -5.29
C GLU A 20 -6.72 4.02 -5.99
N LEU A 21 -7.41 3.06 -5.37
CA LEU A 21 -7.71 1.78 -6.00
C LEU A 21 -8.63 1.95 -7.23
N GLN A 22 -9.60 2.85 -7.15
CA GLN A 22 -10.47 3.19 -8.28
C GLN A 22 -9.71 3.94 -9.38
N ALA A 23 -8.80 4.85 -9.01
CA ALA A 23 -7.95 5.56 -9.97
C ALA A 23 -7.06 4.57 -10.74
N MET A 24 -6.51 3.56 -10.08
CA MET A 24 -5.75 2.47 -10.71
C MET A 24 -6.60 1.67 -11.70
N GLU A 25 -7.87 1.43 -11.39
CA GLU A 25 -8.81 0.78 -12.32
C GLU A 25 -9.05 1.62 -13.59
N GLY A 26 -9.06 2.94 -13.46
CA GLY A 26 -9.13 3.86 -14.61
C GLY A 26 -7.86 3.87 -15.47
N VAL A 27 -6.69 3.57 -14.89
CA VAL A 27 -5.42 3.43 -15.63
C VAL A 27 -5.38 2.11 -16.39
N MET A 28 -5.76 1.02 -15.72
CA MET A 28 -5.80 -0.31 -16.31
C MET A 28 -6.92 -1.14 -15.67
N PRO A 29 -7.99 -1.42 -16.41
CA PRO A 29 -9.04 -2.30 -15.92
C PRO A 29 -8.47 -3.69 -15.59
N GLY A 30 -8.78 -4.22 -14.41
CA GLY A 30 -8.26 -5.50 -13.94
C GLY A 30 -6.78 -5.49 -13.55
N TRP A 31 -6.19 -4.33 -13.25
CA TRP A 31 -4.77 -4.22 -12.85
C TRP A 31 -4.38 -5.17 -11.69
N CYS A 32 -5.33 -5.46 -10.80
CA CYS A 32 -5.11 -6.36 -9.68
C CYS A 32 -4.76 -7.78 -10.14
N ASP A 33 -5.37 -8.25 -11.23
CA ASP A 33 -5.12 -9.60 -11.77
C ASP A 33 -3.70 -9.76 -12.31
N PHE A 34 -3.17 -8.68 -12.88
CA PHE A 34 -1.78 -8.59 -13.35
C PHE A 34 -0.78 -8.51 -12.19
N MET A 35 -1.12 -7.74 -11.14
CA MET A 35 -0.22 -7.53 -10.01
C MET A 35 -0.37 -8.61 -8.94
N ARG A 36 0.60 -9.54 -8.87
CA ARG A 36 0.64 -10.59 -7.83
C ARG A 36 0.47 -10.03 -6.41
N ALA A 37 1.06 -8.88 -6.09
CA ALA A 37 0.91 -8.25 -4.79
C ALA A 37 -0.55 -7.88 -4.47
N CYS A 38 -1.30 -7.36 -5.44
CA CYS A 38 -2.70 -7.01 -5.27
C CYS A 38 -3.56 -8.26 -5.04
N ARG A 39 -3.48 -9.25 -5.94
CA ARG A 39 -4.19 -10.54 -5.83
C ARG A 39 -4.04 -11.25 -4.50
N THR A 40 -2.90 -11.06 -3.85
CA THR A 40 -2.53 -11.79 -2.63
C THR A 40 -2.65 -10.93 -1.38
N GLY A 41 -3.32 -9.78 -1.47
CA GLY A 41 -3.56 -8.87 -0.33
C GLY A 41 -2.30 -8.17 0.18
N ARG A 42 -1.22 -8.14 -0.62
CA ARG A 42 0.09 -7.54 -0.32
C ARG A 42 0.32 -6.17 -0.98
N TYR A 43 -0.75 -5.57 -1.50
CA TYR A 43 -0.78 -4.16 -1.91
C TYR A 43 -1.22 -3.31 -0.72
N ILE A 44 -0.36 -2.40 -0.26
CA ILE A 44 -0.54 -1.62 0.95
C ILE A 44 -0.56 -0.15 0.57
N LEU A 45 -1.57 0.58 1.04
CA LEU A 45 -1.73 2.00 0.80
C LEU A 45 -1.37 2.78 2.06
N LEU A 46 -0.43 3.71 1.92
CA LEU A 46 -0.01 4.64 2.96
C LEU A 46 -0.38 6.08 2.55
N PRO A 47 -0.68 6.97 3.50
CA PRO A 47 -0.89 8.38 3.16
C PRO A 47 0.43 8.99 2.63
N ARG A 48 0.31 9.71 1.52
CA ARG A 48 1.44 10.13 0.68
C ARG A 48 2.32 11.14 1.37
N GLU A 49 1.72 12.03 2.15
CA GLU A 49 2.32 13.20 2.75
C GLU A 49 3.39 12.80 3.78
N GLU A 50 3.15 11.73 4.51
CA GLU A 50 4.12 11.10 5.40
C GLU A 50 5.19 10.34 4.62
N VAL A 51 4.83 9.67 3.51
CA VAL A 51 5.77 8.87 2.72
C VAL A 51 6.78 9.74 1.96
N ILE A 52 6.36 10.89 1.43
CA ILE A 52 7.24 11.79 0.66
C ILE A 52 7.98 12.80 1.54
N SER A 53 7.65 12.89 2.82
CA SER A 53 8.29 13.82 3.75
C SER A 53 9.75 13.44 3.99
N ASN A 54 10.62 14.46 4.01
CA ASN A 54 12.04 14.30 4.32
C ASN A 54 12.35 14.40 5.83
N SER A 55 11.33 14.40 6.68
CA SER A 55 11.49 14.55 8.12
C SER A 55 11.85 13.24 8.81
N PHE A 56 12.58 13.30 9.92
CA PHE A 56 12.85 12.12 10.76
C PHE A 56 11.59 11.54 11.41
N ALA A 57 10.58 12.39 11.68
CA ALA A 57 9.29 11.93 12.18
C ALA A 57 8.61 11.01 11.16
N ALA A 58 8.56 11.42 9.89
CA ALA A 58 8.07 10.60 8.79
C ALA A 58 8.88 9.31 8.62
N LEU A 59 10.22 9.38 8.70
CA LEU A 59 11.06 8.19 8.62
C LEU A 59 10.71 7.17 9.71
N THR A 60 10.50 7.65 10.94
CA THR A 60 10.12 6.80 12.08
C THR A 60 8.77 6.12 11.83
N LEU A 61 7.80 6.85 11.28
CA LEU A 61 6.52 6.27 10.86
C LEU A 61 6.71 5.20 9.80
N MET A 62 7.53 5.45 8.77
CA MET A 62 7.77 4.49 7.70
C MET A 62 8.43 3.20 8.20
N VAL A 63 9.37 3.29 9.14
CA VAL A 63 9.96 2.11 9.78
C VAL A 63 8.89 1.27 10.46
N ALA A 64 7.99 1.89 11.24
CA ALA A 64 6.91 1.18 11.91
C ALA A 64 5.93 0.51 10.92
N GLN A 65 5.58 1.20 9.82
CA GLN A 65 4.70 0.66 8.78
C GLN A 65 5.34 -0.53 8.05
N VAL A 66 6.61 -0.43 7.66
CA VAL A 66 7.31 -1.52 6.97
C VAL A 66 7.47 -2.72 7.90
N GLN A 67 7.84 -2.51 9.16
CA GLN A 67 7.99 -3.60 10.14
C GLN A 67 6.66 -4.33 10.39
N SER A 68 5.57 -3.59 10.62
CA SER A 68 4.26 -4.19 10.90
C SER A 68 3.74 -5.02 9.71
N HIS A 69 3.99 -4.56 8.47
CA HIS A 69 3.51 -5.24 7.27
C HIS A 69 4.39 -6.40 6.80
N ILE A 70 5.67 -6.42 7.16
CA ILE A 70 6.57 -7.56 6.88
C ILE A 70 6.40 -8.65 7.93
N ALA A 71 6.41 -8.29 9.21
CA ALA A 71 6.48 -9.24 10.32
C ALA A 71 5.11 -9.52 10.97
N GLY A 72 4.24 -8.51 11.05
CA GLY A 72 3.01 -8.54 11.86
C GLY A 72 1.72 -8.87 11.10
N ARG A 73 1.78 -9.12 9.78
CA ARG A 73 0.58 -9.36 8.97
C ARG A 73 0.54 -10.79 8.41
N PRO A 74 0.05 -11.78 9.19
CA PRO A 74 -0.23 -13.10 8.64
C PRO A 74 -1.38 -12.98 7.64
N LEU A 75 -1.15 -13.41 6.39
CA LEU A 75 -2.19 -13.50 5.38
C LEU A 75 -2.84 -14.89 5.46
N PRO A 76 -4.18 -14.98 5.36
CA PRO A 76 -4.89 -16.25 5.25
C PRO A 76 -4.30 -17.14 4.15
N ALA A 77 -4.27 -18.46 4.38
CA ALA A 77 -3.70 -19.42 3.45
C ALA A 77 -4.41 -19.45 2.08
N GLU A 78 -5.65 -18.97 2.02
CA GLU A 78 -6.47 -18.88 0.80
C GLU A 78 -6.00 -17.78 -0.19
N LEU A 79 -5.14 -16.86 0.27
CA LEU A 79 -4.54 -15.78 -0.55
C LEU A 79 -3.10 -16.12 -1.01
N LYS A 80 -2.66 -17.37 -0.85
CA LYS A 80 -1.31 -17.83 -1.25
C LYS A 80 -1.20 -18.16 -2.74
#